data_AF-A0A973HAR7-F1
#
_entry.id   AF-A0A973HAR7-F1
#
_cell.length_a   1.000
_cell.length_b   1.000
_cell.length_c   1.000
_cell.angle_alpha   90.00
_cell.angle_beta   90.00
_cell.angle_gamma   90.00
#
_symmetry.space_group_name_H-M   'P 1'
#
loop_
_entity.id
_entity.type
_entity.pdbx_description
1 polymer ?
#
loop_
_entity_poly.entity_id
_entity_poly.type
_entity_poly.pdbx_seq_one_letter_code
_entity_poly.pdbx_strand_id
1 'polypeptide(L)'
;SFCWPLRLDVGGVRVEWATAQPVCTVEDDGRTVLVLAAVDGIAPEVALVGAAAVSAPSGEVSSVDGRVLVTGVRAGTDALVEVETVGGERVGLLVLDAATARTAYRGVLWGAERLVLADGGVVFDADEMRVHSAVERPSYAVFPSPRTGGVRDGVFTRFVLGERRAVGDASVRLVRAAGPAPEPVTGVMGRASVPEDKWFETVAAEYVVSLPDEVPGGTLLRIHWAGDVGRAYVGDVPVADQFFSGRVWDIGLDRVPEGELRVRVLPGVEGDGGVYVAEGGRRDIAVIERVELVTVRRWAVG
;
A
#
# COMPACT_ATOMS: atom_id res chain seq x y z
N SER A 1 2.21 10.32 14.31
CA SER A 1 1.23 11.02 15.17
C SER A 1 0.07 10.07 15.44
N PHE A 2 -0.63 10.24 16.56
CA PHE A 2 -1.85 9.49 16.86
C PHE A 2 -3.01 10.45 17.13
N CYS A 3 -4.24 9.97 16.98
CA CYS A 3 -5.47 10.69 17.29
C CYS A 3 -6.39 9.76 18.07
N TRP A 4 -6.60 10.05 19.36
CA TRP A 4 -7.47 9.28 20.24
C TRP A 4 -8.81 9.97 20.40
N PRO A 5 -9.93 9.23 20.32
CA PRO A 5 -11.25 9.80 20.45
C PRO A 5 -11.49 10.21 21.91
N LEU A 6 -12.15 11.35 22.11
CA LEU A 6 -12.62 11.82 23.42
C LEU A 6 -14.10 12.16 23.30
N ARG A 7 -14.93 11.56 24.16
CA ARG A 7 -16.39 11.73 24.19
C ARG A 7 -17.06 11.55 22.82
N LEU A 8 -16.61 10.55 22.06
CA LEU A 8 -17.19 10.20 20.77
C LEU A 8 -18.48 9.40 20.99
N ASP A 9 -19.59 9.84 20.40
CA ASP A 9 -20.84 9.10 20.42
C ASP A 9 -20.88 8.08 19.26
N VAL A 10 -21.27 6.84 19.56
CA VAL A 10 -21.42 5.77 18.58
C VAL A 10 -22.70 5.01 18.91
N GLY A 11 -23.76 5.19 18.11
CA GLY A 11 -25.00 4.43 18.26
C GLY A 11 -25.62 4.50 19.66
N GLY A 12 -25.47 5.62 20.38
CA GLY A 12 -26.05 5.82 21.72
C GLY A 12 -25.15 5.42 22.90
N VAL A 13 -24.01 4.77 22.66
CA VAL A 13 -22.94 4.66 23.68
C VAL A 13 -21.89 5.76 23.44
N ARG A 14 -21.40 6.34 24.53
CA ARG A 14 -20.28 7.29 24.47
C ARG A 14 -18.96 6.58 24.75
N VAL A 15 -18.05 6.61 23.78
CA VAL A 15 -16.63 6.37 23.99
C VAL A 15 -16.06 7.60 24.69
N GLU A 16 -15.98 7.55 26.02
CA GLU A 16 -15.44 8.64 26.84
C GLU A 16 -13.99 8.93 26.45
N TRP A 17 -13.21 7.87 26.24
CA TRP A 17 -11.90 7.89 25.60
C TRP A 17 -11.51 6.48 25.10
N ALA A 18 -10.55 6.41 24.18
CA ALA A 18 -9.89 5.16 23.80
C ALA A 18 -8.40 5.39 23.49
N THR A 19 -7.53 4.42 23.77
CA THR A 19 -6.11 4.43 23.36
C THR A 19 -5.87 3.80 21.98
N ALA A 20 -6.95 3.62 21.20
CA ALA A 20 -6.93 3.21 19.81
C ALA A 20 -7.53 4.31 18.91
N GLN A 21 -7.08 4.40 17.67
CA GLN A 21 -7.44 5.48 16.74
C GLN A 21 -8.68 5.12 15.92
N PRO A 22 -9.67 6.02 15.76
CA PRO A 22 -10.80 5.77 14.88
C PRO A 22 -10.35 5.72 13.43
N VAL A 23 -10.81 4.68 12.72
CA VAL A 23 -10.57 4.48 11.28
C VAL A 23 -11.83 4.88 10.51
N CYS A 24 -12.95 4.23 10.82
CA CYS A 24 -14.25 4.48 10.21
C CYS A 24 -15.36 3.83 11.06
N THR A 25 -16.60 3.98 10.61
CA THR A 25 -17.73 3.17 11.06
C THR A 25 -18.19 2.25 9.93
N VAL A 26 -18.83 1.13 10.27
CA VAL A 26 -19.54 0.26 9.33
C VAL A 26 -20.85 -0.20 9.93
N GLU A 27 -21.89 -0.32 9.11
CA GLU A 27 -23.20 -0.83 9.51
C GLU A 27 -23.28 -2.37 9.38
N ASP A 28 -23.84 -3.03 10.39
CA ASP A 28 -24.00 -4.48 10.47
C ASP A 28 -25.36 -4.84 11.05
N ASP A 29 -26.30 -5.30 10.22
CA ASP A 29 -27.67 -5.65 10.62
C ASP A 29 -28.36 -4.60 11.53
N GLY A 30 -28.18 -3.32 11.19
CA GLY A 30 -28.76 -2.18 11.92
C GLY A 30 -28.00 -1.75 13.17
N ARG A 31 -26.82 -2.33 13.44
CA ARG A 31 -25.90 -1.88 14.49
C ARG A 31 -24.72 -1.14 13.87
N THR A 32 -24.33 -0.01 14.46
CA THR A 32 -23.10 0.69 14.09
C THR A 32 -21.91 0.00 14.73
N VAL A 33 -20.86 -0.25 13.95
CA VAL A 33 -19.56 -0.75 14.41
C VAL A 33 -18.50 0.33 14.21
N LEU A 34 -17.91 0.84 15.29
CA LEU A 34 -16.72 1.70 15.21
C LEU A 34 -15.49 0.84 15.01
N VAL A 35 -14.74 1.09 13.93
CA VAL A 35 -13.47 0.45 13.66
C VAL A 35 -12.35 1.31 14.23
N LEU A 36 -11.54 0.70 15.09
CA LEU A 36 -10.41 1.31 15.77
C LEU A 36 -9.11 0.61 15.33
N ALA A 37 -8.02 1.36 15.20
CA ALA A 37 -6.67 0.86 14.98
C ALA A 37 -5.85 1.00 16.27
N ALA A 38 -5.27 -0.09 16.74
CA ALA A 38 -4.30 -0.06 17.82
C ALA A 38 -3.10 0.81 17.44
N VAL A 39 -2.53 1.51 18.43
CA VAL A 39 -1.27 2.25 18.25
C VAL A 39 -0.11 1.35 18.62
N ASP A 40 0.90 1.27 17.76
CA ASP A 40 2.07 0.40 17.97
C ASP A 40 2.72 0.67 19.35
N GLY A 41 2.87 -0.39 20.13
CA GLY A 41 3.47 -0.33 21.48
C GLY A 41 2.51 0.13 22.59
N ILE A 42 1.25 0.42 22.30
CA ILE A 42 0.24 0.84 23.29
C ILE A 42 -0.88 -0.20 23.33
N ALA A 43 -1.12 -0.78 24.51
CA ALA A 43 -2.22 -1.70 24.71
C ALA A 43 -3.57 -0.96 24.53
N PRO A 44 -4.50 -1.48 23.69
CA PRO A 44 -5.79 -0.85 23.52
C PRO A 44 -6.65 -0.92 24.79
N GLU A 45 -7.19 0.23 25.16
CA GLU A 45 -8.14 0.42 26.24
C GLU A 45 -9.28 1.32 25.77
N VAL A 46 -10.48 1.06 26.26
CA VAL A 46 -11.69 1.83 25.92
C VAL A 46 -12.51 2.07 27.17
N ALA A 47 -12.87 3.33 27.42
CA ALA A 47 -13.83 3.70 28.45
C ALA A 47 -15.17 4.12 27.84
N LEU A 48 -16.25 3.53 28.34
CA LEU A 48 -17.60 3.69 27.84
C LEU A 48 -18.53 4.28 28.92
N VAL A 49 -19.46 5.12 28.49
CA VAL A 49 -20.57 5.63 29.30
C VAL A 49 -21.88 5.33 28.55
N GLY A 50 -22.91 4.90 29.27
CA GLY A 50 -24.21 4.54 28.70
C GLY A 50 -24.32 3.10 28.19
N ALA A 51 -23.37 2.24 28.55
CA ALA A 51 -23.44 0.80 28.31
C ALA A 51 -24.20 0.08 29.45
N ALA A 52 -25.21 -0.71 29.11
CA ALA A 52 -25.90 -1.61 30.03
C ALA A 52 -25.18 -2.95 30.17
N ALA A 53 -24.64 -3.47 29.07
CA ALA A 53 -23.81 -4.68 29.05
C ALA A 53 -22.68 -4.54 28.02
N VAL A 54 -21.54 -5.15 28.32
CA VAL A 54 -20.37 -5.18 27.44
C VAL A 54 -19.76 -6.58 27.45
N SER A 55 -19.51 -7.11 26.26
CA SER A 55 -18.82 -8.38 26.04
C SER A 55 -17.60 -8.13 25.18
N ALA A 56 -16.44 -8.61 25.63
CA ALA A 56 -15.19 -8.53 24.89
C ALA A 56 -14.65 -9.95 24.63
N PRO A 57 -14.18 -10.27 23.41
CA PRO A 57 -13.66 -11.60 23.08
C PRO A 57 -12.31 -11.88 23.76
N SER A 58 -11.63 -10.83 24.20
CA SER A 58 -10.43 -10.89 25.02
C SER A 58 -10.34 -9.65 25.90
N GLY A 59 -9.50 -9.73 26.94
CA GLY A 59 -9.33 -8.67 27.91
C GLY A 59 -10.28 -8.76 29.09
N GLU A 60 -10.35 -7.68 29.85
CA GLU A 60 -11.17 -7.56 31.04
C GLU A 60 -12.17 -6.41 30.89
N VAL A 61 -13.39 -6.64 31.36
CA VAL A 61 -14.46 -5.63 31.43
C VAL A 61 -14.71 -5.33 32.90
N SER A 62 -14.56 -4.07 33.28
CA SER A 62 -14.77 -3.61 34.67
C SER A 62 -15.60 -2.33 34.71
N SER A 63 -16.22 -2.05 35.85
CA SER A 63 -16.95 -0.79 36.07
C SER A 63 -16.20 0.07 37.08
N VAL A 64 -15.85 1.30 36.68
CA VAL A 64 -15.07 2.25 37.49
C VAL A 64 -15.68 3.64 37.33
N ASP A 65 -16.02 4.31 38.43
CA ASP A 65 -16.53 5.70 38.46
C ASP A 65 -17.68 5.97 37.47
N GLY A 66 -18.63 5.03 37.37
CA GLY A 66 -19.79 5.14 36.47
C GLY A 66 -19.47 4.93 34.99
N ARG A 67 -18.29 4.40 34.67
CA ARG A 67 -17.83 4.04 33.33
C ARG A 67 -17.59 2.54 33.25
N VAL A 68 -17.77 1.96 32.07
CA VAL A 68 -17.30 0.61 31.77
C VAL A 68 -15.95 0.72 31.09
N LEU A 69 -14.93 0.10 31.67
CA LEU A 69 -13.57 0.06 31.14
C LEU A 69 -13.30 -1.32 30.54
N VAL A 70 -12.84 -1.33 29.30
CA VAL A 70 -12.38 -2.52 28.58
C VAL A 70 -10.87 -2.41 28.40
N THR A 71 -10.10 -3.32 29.01
CA THR A 71 -8.62 -3.34 28.95
C THR A 71 -8.12 -4.68 28.46
N GLY A 72 -6.85 -4.73 28.03
CA GLY A 72 -6.22 -6.00 27.62
C GLY A 72 -6.80 -6.61 26.35
N VAL A 73 -7.47 -5.81 25.53
CA VAL A 73 -8.01 -6.24 24.23
C VAL A 73 -6.84 -6.62 23.33
N ARG A 74 -6.82 -7.87 22.87
CA ARG A 74 -5.87 -8.31 21.85
C ARG A 74 -6.41 -7.87 20.49
N ALA A 75 -5.79 -6.84 19.91
CA ALA A 75 -6.20 -6.31 18.63
C ALA A 75 -6.05 -7.35 17.51
N GLY A 76 -7.04 -7.42 16.62
CA GLY A 76 -7.13 -8.44 15.57
C GLY A 76 -8.49 -8.46 14.90
N THR A 77 -8.65 -9.34 13.91
CA THR A 77 -9.90 -9.49 13.15
C THR A 77 -11.05 -10.06 13.97
N ASP A 78 -10.78 -10.68 15.11
CA ASP A 78 -11.74 -11.24 16.06
C ASP A 78 -12.07 -10.30 17.24
N ALA A 79 -11.41 -9.15 17.33
CA ALA A 79 -11.50 -8.21 18.45
C ALA A 79 -12.70 -7.25 18.39
N LEU A 80 -13.90 -7.81 18.23
CA LEU A 80 -15.15 -7.06 18.27
C LEU A 80 -15.69 -7.03 19.71
N VAL A 81 -15.58 -5.89 20.37
CA VAL A 81 -16.28 -5.62 21.63
C VAL A 81 -17.73 -5.31 21.33
N GLU A 82 -18.66 -6.09 21.90
CA GLU A 82 -20.09 -5.89 21.76
C GLU A 82 -20.64 -5.11 22.95
N VAL A 83 -21.44 -4.09 22.67
CA VAL A 83 -22.04 -3.21 23.65
C VAL A 83 -23.55 -3.20 23.46
N GLU A 84 -24.29 -3.41 24.55
CA GLU A 84 -25.71 -3.08 24.65
C GLU A 84 -25.82 -1.76 25.41
N THR A 85 -26.48 -0.77 24.82
CA THR A 85 -26.70 0.53 25.46
C THR A 85 -27.79 0.44 26.53
N VAL A 86 -27.88 1.45 27.39
CA VAL A 86 -29.03 1.60 28.30
C VAL A 86 -30.38 1.81 27.58
N GLY A 87 -30.36 2.20 26.30
CA GLY A 87 -31.55 2.33 25.45
C GLY A 87 -31.96 1.01 24.78
N GLY A 88 -31.14 -0.05 24.89
CA GLY A 88 -31.37 -1.36 24.27
C GLY A 88 -30.83 -1.47 22.84
N GLU A 89 -30.13 -0.45 22.33
CA GLU A 89 -29.42 -0.53 21.06
C GLU A 89 -28.16 -1.38 21.18
N ARG A 90 -27.73 -1.99 20.07
CA ARG A 90 -26.46 -2.72 19.98
C ARG A 90 -25.43 -1.88 19.25
N VAL A 91 -24.20 -1.88 19.74
CA VAL A 91 -23.05 -1.17 19.14
C VAL A 91 -21.84 -2.10 19.18
N GLY A 92 -20.99 -2.03 18.14
CA GLY A 92 -19.74 -2.77 18.08
C GLY A 92 -18.52 -1.85 18.12
N LEU A 93 -17.43 -2.28 18.75
CA LEU A 93 -16.12 -1.64 18.66
C LEU A 93 -15.12 -2.69 18.18
N LEU A 94 -14.72 -2.63 16.91
CA LEU A 94 -13.75 -3.55 16.32
C LEU A 94 -12.35 -2.96 16.43
N VAL A 95 -11.46 -3.60 17.20
CA VAL A 95 -10.10 -3.13 17.43
C VAL A 95 -9.11 -3.93 16.57
N LEU A 96 -8.72 -3.38 15.42
CA LEU A 96 -7.71 -3.98 14.54
C LEU A 96 -6.30 -3.60 15.01
N ASP A 97 -5.33 -4.48 14.78
CA ASP A 97 -3.92 -4.09 14.93
C ASP A 97 -3.53 -3.09 13.83
N ALA A 98 -2.44 -2.35 14.06
CA ALA A 98 -2.02 -1.28 13.14
C ALA A 98 -1.71 -1.78 11.73
N ALA A 99 -1.19 -3.00 11.58
CA ALA A 99 -0.87 -3.57 10.26
C ALA A 99 -2.13 -3.98 9.51
N THR A 100 -3.07 -4.64 10.17
CA THR A 100 -4.37 -5.00 9.60
C THR A 100 -5.21 -3.77 9.29
N ALA A 101 -5.24 -2.75 10.14
CA ALA A 101 -5.99 -1.52 9.88
C ALA A 101 -5.52 -0.78 8.61
N ARG A 102 -4.23 -0.89 8.24
CA ARG A 102 -3.68 -0.31 7.01
C ARG A 102 -4.15 -1.00 5.73
N THR A 103 -4.72 -2.20 5.84
CA THR A 103 -5.29 -2.94 4.71
C THR A 103 -6.79 -2.75 4.58
N ALA A 104 -7.40 -1.92 5.44
CA ALA A 104 -8.84 -1.72 5.50
C ALA A 104 -9.33 -0.68 4.49
N TYR A 105 -10.37 -1.05 3.76
CA TYR A 105 -11.09 -0.22 2.81
C TYR A 105 -12.58 -0.26 3.14
N ARG A 106 -13.24 0.90 3.12
CA ARG A 106 -14.67 1.01 3.32
C ARG A 106 -15.34 1.39 2.00
N GLY A 107 -16.39 0.69 1.62
CA GLY A 107 -17.13 0.96 0.39
C GLY A 107 -18.44 0.19 0.31
N VAL A 108 -19.24 0.49 -0.70
CA VAL A 108 -20.48 -0.25 -0.98
C VAL A 108 -20.15 -1.47 -1.83
N LEU A 109 -20.60 -2.65 -1.40
CA LEU A 109 -20.47 -3.90 -2.14
C LEU A 109 -21.62 -4.85 -1.77
N TRP A 110 -22.24 -5.43 -2.78
CA TRP A 110 -23.46 -6.25 -2.64
C TRP A 110 -24.59 -5.50 -1.91
N GLY A 111 -24.87 -4.28 -2.37
CA GLY A 111 -26.00 -3.47 -1.92
C GLY A 111 -25.92 -2.92 -0.49
N ALA A 112 -24.80 -3.09 0.23
CA ALA A 112 -24.61 -2.46 1.53
C ALA A 112 -23.15 -2.06 1.75
N GLU A 113 -22.93 -1.28 2.79
CA GLU A 113 -21.59 -0.87 3.20
C GLU A 113 -20.80 -2.07 3.75
N ARG A 114 -19.52 -2.14 3.37
CA ARG A 114 -18.58 -3.20 3.75
C ARG A 114 -17.26 -2.59 4.17
N LEU A 115 -16.65 -3.24 5.15
CA LEU A 115 -15.25 -3.14 5.49
C LEU A 115 -14.51 -4.32 4.85
N VAL A 116 -13.54 -4.02 3.99
CA VAL A 116 -12.73 -4.99 3.27
C VAL A 116 -11.28 -4.88 3.72
N LEU A 117 -10.66 -5.99 4.10
CA LEU A 117 -9.22 -6.11 4.31
C LEU A 117 -8.59 -6.75 3.08
N ALA A 118 -7.55 -6.15 2.49
CA ALA A 118 -6.86 -6.72 1.34
C ALA A 118 -5.37 -6.35 1.30
N ASP A 119 -4.53 -7.30 0.85
CA ASP A 119 -3.07 -7.13 0.77
C ASP A 119 -2.60 -6.12 -0.29
N GLY A 120 -3.54 -5.56 -1.06
CA GLY A 120 -3.28 -4.64 -2.17
C GLY A 120 -4.27 -3.48 -2.21
N GLY A 121 -4.27 -2.75 -3.33
CA GLY A 121 -5.19 -1.64 -3.55
C GLY A 121 -6.62 -2.14 -3.79
N VAL A 122 -7.61 -1.49 -3.17
CA VAL A 122 -9.02 -1.77 -3.46
C VAL A 122 -9.70 -0.55 -4.05
N VAL A 123 -10.45 -0.76 -5.12
CA VAL A 123 -11.31 0.26 -5.74
C VAL A 123 -12.73 -0.29 -5.79
N PHE A 124 -13.68 0.48 -5.27
CA PHE A 124 -15.11 0.21 -5.42
C PHE A 124 -15.63 1.01 -6.62
N ASP A 125 -16.34 0.35 -7.54
CA ASP A 125 -16.94 0.94 -8.73
C ASP A 125 -18.33 0.35 -8.93
N ALA A 126 -19.38 1.15 -8.67
CA ALA A 126 -20.77 0.71 -8.60
C ALA A 126 -20.92 -0.51 -7.65
N ASP A 127 -21.36 -1.66 -8.16
CA ASP A 127 -21.53 -2.90 -7.40
C ASP A 127 -20.33 -3.87 -7.55
N GLU A 128 -19.22 -3.43 -8.15
CA GLU A 128 -17.99 -4.21 -8.34
C GLU A 128 -16.89 -3.72 -7.38
N MET A 129 -16.22 -4.65 -6.72
CA MET A 129 -14.95 -4.41 -6.04
C MET A 129 -13.78 -4.91 -6.91
N ARG A 130 -12.76 -4.07 -7.06
CA ARG A 130 -11.52 -4.39 -7.78
C ARG A 130 -10.37 -4.46 -6.81
N VAL A 131 -9.71 -5.61 -6.76
CA VAL A 131 -8.49 -5.81 -5.96
C VAL A 131 -7.28 -5.74 -6.89
N HIS A 132 -6.31 -4.91 -6.54
CA HIS A 132 -5.03 -4.71 -7.22
C HIS A 132 -3.90 -5.25 -6.36
N SER A 133 -3.35 -6.41 -6.70
CA SER A 133 -2.31 -7.05 -5.89
C SER A 133 -1.19 -7.63 -6.74
N ALA A 134 0.03 -7.55 -6.19
CA ALA A 134 1.23 -8.21 -6.69
C ALA A 134 1.51 -9.55 -6.00
N VAL A 135 0.71 -9.91 -4.98
CA VAL A 135 0.83 -11.19 -4.27
C VAL A 135 0.34 -12.32 -5.18
N GLU A 136 1.08 -13.44 -5.20
CA GLU A 136 0.78 -14.59 -6.06
C GLU A 136 -0.60 -15.21 -5.76
N ARG A 137 -0.96 -15.26 -4.47
CA ARG A 137 -2.24 -15.75 -3.96
C ARG A 137 -2.92 -14.66 -3.13
N PRO A 138 -3.47 -13.61 -3.75
CA PRO A 138 -4.07 -12.54 -2.98
C PRO A 138 -5.34 -13.01 -2.30
N SER A 139 -5.66 -12.39 -1.18
CA SER A 139 -6.92 -12.62 -0.49
C SER A 139 -7.59 -11.30 -0.15
N TYR A 140 -8.90 -11.35 0.09
CA TYR A 140 -9.61 -10.28 0.74
C TYR A 140 -10.50 -10.86 1.84
N ALA A 141 -10.69 -10.12 2.92
CA ALA A 141 -11.65 -10.45 3.97
C ALA A 141 -12.70 -9.35 4.05
N VAL A 142 -13.97 -9.71 4.23
CA VAL A 142 -15.08 -8.74 4.21
C VAL A 142 -15.96 -8.88 5.45
N PHE A 143 -16.36 -7.73 5.99
CA PHE A 143 -17.27 -7.59 7.12
C PHE A 143 -18.27 -6.43 6.85
N PRO A 144 -19.58 -6.61 7.09
CA PRO A 144 -20.26 -7.90 7.21
C PRO A 144 -20.28 -8.64 5.87
N SER A 145 -20.10 -9.96 5.87
CA SER A 145 -20.11 -10.76 4.64
C SER A 145 -21.50 -11.36 4.39
N PRO A 146 -22.17 -11.08 3.24
CA PRO A 146 -23.37 -11.81 2.84
C PRO A 146 -23.04 -13.14 2.15
N ARG A 147 -21.77 -13.39 1.81
CA ARG A 147 -21.33 -14.53 1.02
C ARG A 147 -20.89 -15.70 1.89
N THR A 148 -21.27 -16.90 1.46
CA THR A 148 -20.77 -18.18 1.98
C THR A 148 -19.57 -18.67 1.16
N GLY A 149 -18.86 -19.69 1.65
CA GLY A 149 -17.74 -20.32 0.95
C GLY A 149 -16.36 -19.71 1.20
N GLY A 150 -16.26 -18.66 2.02
CA GLY A 150 -15.00 -18.17 2.55
C GLY A 150 -14.64 -18.83 3.89
N VAL A 151 -13.42 -18.57 4.35
CA VAL A 151 -12.91 -19.03 5.65
C VAL A 151 -13.20 -17.96 6.70
N ARG A 152 -13.62 -18.38 7.90
CA ARG A 152 -13.82 -17.45 9.02
C ARG A 152 -12.49 -16.82 9.42
N ASP A 153 -12.49 -15.50 9.57
CA ASP A 153 -11.34 -14.70 10.00
C ASP A 153 -11.82 -13.65 11.01
N GLY A 154 -11.97 -14.09 12.26
CA GLY A 154 -12.65 -13.30 13.29
C GLY A 154 -14.08 -12.97 12.89
N VAL A 155 -14.40 -11.67 12.83
CA VAL A 155 -15.71 -11.18 12.35
C VAL A 155 -15.81 -11.12 10.83
N PHE A 156 -14.69 -11.23 10.13
CA PHE A 156 -14.64 -11.20 8.67
C PHE A 156 -14.84 -12.61 8.09
N THR A 157 -15.20 -12.65 6.81
CA THR A 157 -15.08 -13.84 5.97
C THR A 157 -14.03 -13.60 4.90
N ARG A 158 -12.99 -14.45 4.87
CA ARG A 158 -11.86 -14.36 3.95
C ARG A 158 -12.03 -15.24 2.72
N PHE A 159 -11.73 -14.67 1.57
CA PHE A 159 -11.75 -15.33 0.26
C PHE A 159 -10.38 -15.22 -0.39
N VAL A 160 -9.90 -16.34 -0.93
CA VAL A 160 -8.68 -16.37 -1.75
C VAL A 160 -9.09 -16.05 -3.19
N LEU A 161 -8.40 -15.09 -3.79
CA LEU A 161 -8.55 -14.77 -5.20
C LEU A 161 -7.74 -15.77 -6.03
N GLY A 162 -8.30 -16.18 -7.18
CA GLY A 162 -7.70 -17.21 -8.02
C GLY A 162 -6.25 -16.90 -8.39
N GLU A 163 -5.41 -17.93 -8.29
CA GLU A 163 -4.00 -17.89 -8.64
C GLU A 163 -3.81 -17.51 -10.10
N ARG A 164 -2.79 -16.71 -10.40
CA ARG A 164 -2.39 -16.45 -11.78
C ARG A 164 -0.90 -16.66 -11.94
N ARG A 165 -0.54 -17.35 -13.03
CA ARG A 165 0.80 -17.85 -13.36
C ARG A 165 1.89 -16.80 -13.16
N ALA A 166 2.91 -17.12 -12.36
CA ALA A 166 4.10 -16.27 -12.18
C ALA A 166 4.68 -15.84 -13.54
N VAL A 167 5.16 -14.61 -13.60
CA VAL A 167 5.91 -14.11 -14.77
C VAL A 167 7.33 -14.68 -14.69
N GLY A 168 7.93 -14.98 -15.83
CA GLY A 168 9.34 -15.38 -15.87
C GLY A 168 10.27 -14.28 -15.35
N ASP A 169 11.55 -14.59 -15.21
CA ASP A 169 12.54 -13.63 -14.71
C ASP A 169 13.01 -12.66 -15.80
N ALA A 170 13.27 -11.41 -15.42
CA ALA A 170 14.02 -10.46 -16.24
C ALA A 170 15.51 -10.51 -15.87
N SER A 171 16.37 -10.22 -16.84
CA SER A 171 17.81 -10.06 -16.59
C SER A 171 18.35 -8.82 -17.28
N VAL A 172 19.48 -8.33 -16.79
CA VAL A 172 20.13 -7.13 -17.32
C VAL A 172 21.60 -7.40 -17.59
N ARG A 173 22.11 -6.92 -18.71
CA ARG A 173 23.51 -7.08 -19.12
C ARG A 173 24.11 -5.74 -19.49
N LEU A 174 25.25 -5.41 -18.89
CA LEU A 174 26.05 -4.26 -19.27
C LEU A 174 26.61 -4.46 -20.69
N VAL A 175 26.36 -3.48 -21.56
CA VAL A 175 26.89 -3.41 -22.93
C VAL A 175 28.06 -2.43 -22.99
N ARG A 176 27.96 -1.31 -22.28
CA ARG A 176 28.99 -0.27 -22.23
C ARG A 176 29.04 0.33 -20.83
N ALA A 177 30.23 0.41 -20.24
CA ALA A 177 30.44 1.09 -18.97
C ALA A 177 30.30 2.62 -19.13
N ALA A 178 29.93 3.31 -18.06
CA ALA A 178 29.87 4.77 -18.07
C ALA A 178 31.25 5.41 -18.24
N GLY A 179 31.27 6.55 -18.94
CA GLY A 179 32.38 7.48 -18.97
C GLY A 179 32.26 8.54 -17.86
N PRO A 180 33.10 9.58 -17.91
CA PRO A 180 33.04 10.69 -16.96
C PRO A 180 31.67 11.40 -16.96
N ALA A 181 31.24 11.87 -15.80
CA ALA A 181 30.01 12.63 -15.66
C ALA A 181 30.04 13.94 -16.47
N PRO A 182 28.97 14.28 -17.19
CA PRO A 182 28.88 15.55 -17.88
C PRO A 182 28.81 16.70 -16.88
N GLU A 183 29.41 17.85 -17.24
CA GLU A 183 29.30 19.05 -16.42
C GLU A 183 27.84 19.55 -16.39
N PRO A 184 27.26 19.83 -15.20
CA PRO A 184 25.90 20.32 -15.09
C PRO A 184 25.75 21.69 -15.77
N VAL A 185 24.75 21.81 -16.64
CA VAL A 185 24.37 23.09 -17.24
C VAL A 185 23.25 23.70 -16.41
N THR A 186 23.39 24.96 -16.01
CA THR A 186 22.34 25.69 -15.31
C THR A 186 21.50 26.52 -16.28
N GLY A 187 20.18 26.41 -16.13
CA GLY A 187 19.20 27.18 -16.89
C GLY A 187 18.80 28.47 -16.19
N VAL A 188 17.67 29.02 -16.59
CA VAL A 188 17.10 30.25 -16.03
C VAL A 188 16.90 30.09 -14.50
N MET A 189 17.24 31.13 -13.74
CA MET A 189 17.25 31.13 -12.26
C MET A 189 18.22 30.14 -11.60
N GLY A 190 19.27 29.69 -12.30
CA GLY A 190 20.35 28.89 -11.71
C GLY A 190 19.97 27.44 -11.39
N ARG A 191 18.87 26.93 -11.97
CA ARG A 191 18.43 25.55 -11.79
C ARG A 191 19.20 24.60 -12.72
N ALA A 192 19.52 23.40 -12.25
CA ALA A 192 20.10 22.37 -13.10
C ALA A 192 19.16 22.06 -14.28
N SER A 193 19.73 21.98 -15.49
CA SER A 193 19.03 21.61 -16.72
C SER A 193 19.18 20.12 -17.01
N VAL A 194 18.24 19.57 -17.77
CA VAL A 194 18.31 18.19 -18.27
C VAL A 194 19.59 18.03 -19.11
N PRO A 195 20.38 16.96 -18.92
CA PRO A 195 21.54 16.68 -19.77
C PRO A 195 21.16 16.53 -21.25
N GLU A 196 21.99 17.08 -22.14
CA GLU A 196 21.83 16.94 -23.60
C GLU A 196 21.93 15.48 -24.08
N ASP A 197 21.21 15.15 -25.16
CA ASP A 197 21.12 13.79 -25.71
C ASP A 197 22.49 13.17 -26.05
N LYS A 198 23.44 14.00 -26.52
CA LYS A 198 24.81 13.57 -26.85
C LYS A 198 25.51 12.84 -25.69
N TRP A 199 25.18 13.17 -24.44
CA TRP A 199 25.79 12.55 -23.27
C TRP A 199 25.32 11.11 -23.08
N PHE A 200 24.05 10.82 -23.38
CA PHE A 200 23.53 9.46 -23.35
C PHE A 200 24.18 8.58 -24.44
N GLU A 201 24.54 9.17 -25.58
CA GLU A 201 25.22 8.45 -26.66
C GLU A 201 26.71 8.23 -26.39
N THR A 202 27.37 9.10 -25.63
CA THR A 202 28.83 9.11 -25.51
C THR A 202 29.35 8.59 -24.17
N VAL A 203 28.69 8.92 -23.05
CA VAL A 203 29.22 8.66 -21.70
C VAL A 203 28.28 7.86 -20.79
N ALA A 204 27.03 7.64 -21.16
CA ALA A 204 26.14 6.80 -20.34
C ALA A 204 26.59 5.33 -20.32
N ALA A 205 26.44 4.70 -19.15
CA ALA A 205 26.42 3.24 -19.08
C ALA A 205 25.20 2.73 -19.86
N GLU A 206 25.40 1.76 -20.75
CA GLU A 206 24.34 1.17 -21.55
C GLU A 206 24.13 -0.28 -21.16
N TYR A 207 22.87 -0.63 -20.94
CA TYR A 207 22.40 -1.95 -20.55
C TYR A 207 21.35 -2.46 -21.54
N VAL A 208 21.36 -3.76 -21.78
CA VAL A 208 20.25 -4.46 -22.43
C VAL A 208 19.48 -5.23 -21.36
N VAL A 209 18.15 -5.06 -21.35
CA VAL A 209 17.23 -5.78 -20.47
C VAL A 209 16.56 -6.89 -21.28
N SER A 210 16.75 -8.13 -20.85
CA SER A 210 16.06 -9.29 -21.41
C SER A 210 14.79 -9.54 -20.62
N LEU A 211 13.65 -9.57 -21.31
CA LEU A 211 12.33 -9.85 -20.75
C LEU A 211 11.86 -11.25 -21.22
N PRO A 212 10.95 -11.90 -20.49
CA PRO A 212 10.25 -13.09 -20.97
C PRO A 212 9.44 -12.78 -22.25
N ASP A 213 9.24 -13.80 -23.10
CA ASP A 213 8.49 -13.67 -24.36
C ASP A 213 7.03 -13.22 -24.14
N GLU A 214 6.42 -13.68 -23.04
CA GLU A 214 5.06 -13.31 -22.66
C GLU A 214 5.06 -12.62 -21.30
N VAL A 215 4.60 -11.37 -21.28
CA VAL A 215 4.42 -10.58 -20.07
C VAL A 215 2.93 -10.25 -19.91
N PRO A 216 2.28 -10.63 -18.80
CA PRO A 216 0.89 -10.27 -18.55
C PRO A 216 0.67 -8.75 -18.49
N GLY A 217 -0.54 -8.32 -18.83
CA GLY A 217 -0.96 -6.94 -18.59
C GLY A 217 -0.83 -6.54 -17.12
N GLY A 218 -0.37 -5.32 -16.86
CA GLY A 218 -0.14 -4.80 -15.50
C GLY A 218 1.22 -5.18 -14.89
N THR A 219 2.15 -5.73 -15.68
CA THR A 219 3.52 -5.97 -15.22
C THR A 219 4.37 -4.71 -15.29
N LEU A 220 5.08 -4.46 -14.20
CA LEU A 220 6.10 -3.43 -14.05
C LEU A 220 7.48 -4.07 -14.12
N LEU A 221 8.37 -3.51 -14.93
CA LEU A 221 9.81 -3.71 -14.82
C LEU A 221 10.33 -2.76 -13.75
N ARG A 222 10.92 -3.31 -12.69
CA ARG A 222 11.53 -2.56 -11.61
C ARG A 222 13.03 -2.58 -11.75
N ILE A 223 13.65 -1.41 -11.85
CA ILE A 223 15.09 -1.25 -12.05
C ILE A 223 15.68 -0.70 -10.75
N HIS A 224 16.57 -1.47 -10.13
CA HIS A 224 17.37 -1.04 -8.97
C HIS A 224 18.66 -0.46 -9.54
N TRP A 225 18.80 0.86 -9.44
CA TRP A 225 19.83 1.61 -10.16
C TRP A 225 20.37 2.75 -9.31
N ALA A 226 21.49 3.31 -9.75
CA ALA A 226 22.05 4.52 -9.19
C ALA A 226 22.70 5.36 -10.30
N GLY A 227 22.55 6.67 -10.20
CA GLY A 227 23.14 7.67 -11.09
C GLY A 227 22.45 9.02 -11.05
N ASP A 228 22.50 9.76 -12.15
CA ASP A 228 21.85 11.06 -12.29
C ASP A 228 20.52 10.92 -13.03
N VAL A 229 20.58 10.42 -14.26
CA VAL A 229 19.40 10.25 -15.14
C VAL A 229 19.45 8.89 -15.85
N GLY A 230 18.34 8.17 -15.79
CA GLY A 230 18.08 6.97 -16.57
C GLY A 230 17.17 7.27 -17.75
N ARG A 231 17.46 6.69 -18.92
CA ARG A 231 16.58 6.71 -20.10
C ARG A 231 16.46 5.31 -20.70
N ALA A 232 15.24 4.91 -21.01
CA ALA A 232 14.91 3.62 -21.58
C ALA A 232 14.44 3.78 -23.03
N TYR A 233 14.88 2.87 -23.90
CA TYR A 233 14.65 2.91 -25.34
C TYR A 233 14.26 1.54 -25.87
N VAL A 234 13.44 1.51 -26.91
CA VAL A 234 13.26 0.35 -27.79
C VAL A 234 13.65 0.79 -29.20
N GLY A 235 14.76 0.25 -29.71
CA GLY A 235 15.44 0.85 -30.86
C GLY A 235 15.85 2.29 -30.55
N ASP A 236 15.42 3.24 -31.39
CA ASP A 236 15.65 4.68 -31.21
C ASP A 236 14.49 5.41 -30.50
N VAL A 237 13.43 4.68 -30.11
CA VAL A 237 12.23 5.28 -29.50
C VAL A 237 12.40 5.35 -27.98
N PRO A 238 12.39 6.55 -27.37
CA PRO A 238 12.38 6.67 -25.92
C PRO A 238 11.03 6.21 -25.35
N VAL A 239 11.07 5.32 -24.37
CA VAL A 239 9.86 4.73 -23.76
C VAL A 239 9.65 5.18 -22.32
N ALA A 240 10.72 5.55 -21.60
CA ALA A 240 10.65 6.11 -20.26
C ALA A 240 11.96 6.87 -19.92
N ASP A 241 11.87 7.81 -18.99
CA ASP A 241 13.03 8.41 -18.33
C ASP A 241 12.77 8.59 -16.82
N GLN A 242 13.84 8.75 -16.05
CA GLN A 242 13.74 9.10 -14.63
C GLN A 242 15.00 9.79 -14.13
N PHE A 243 14.82 10.87 -13.36
CA PHE A 243 15.86 11.44 -12.51
C PHE A 243 16.01 10.62 -11.23
N PHE A 244 17.25 10.34 -10.84
CA PHE A 244 17.49 9.51 -9.68
C PHE A 244 17.06 10.20 -8.38
N SER A 245 16.15 9.55 -7.67
CA SER A 245 15.61 10.04 -6.39
C SER A 245 15.95 9.12 -5.21
N GLY A 246 16.89 8.18 -5.38
CA GLY A 246 17.17 7.14 -4.38
C GLY A 246 16.10 6.03 -4.33
N ARG A 247 15.23 5.95 -5.34
CA ARG A 247 14.13 4.97 -5.42
C ARG A 247 14.29 4.08 -6.64
N VAL A 248 13.69 2.90 -6.56
CA VAL A 248 13.53 1.98 -7.69
C VAL A 248 12.76 2.67 -8.82
N TRP A 249 13.21 2.46 -10.06
CA TRP A 249 12.53 2.95 -11.24
C TRP A 249 11.56 1.90 -11.77
N ASP A 250 10.27 2.21 -11.76
CA ASP A 250 9.23 1.33 -12.28
C ASP A 250 8.83 1.76 -13.71
N ILE A 251 8.88 0.84 -14.66
CA ILE A 251 8.41 1.01 -16.05
C ILE A 251 7.25 0.04 -16.30
N GLY A 252 6.08 0.55 -16.67
CA GLY A 252 4.94 -0.29 -17.04
C GLY A 252 5.14 -0.92 -18.41
N LEU A 253 5.27 -2.25 -18.46
CA LEU A 253 5.58 -2.97 -19.70
C LEU A 253 4.43 -2.94 -20.71
N ASP A 254 3.19 -2.67 -20.27
CA ASP A 254 2.03 -2.43 -21.14
C ASP A 254 2.23 -1.26 -22.13
N ARG A 255 3.18 -0.37 -21.85
CA ARG A 255 3.50 0.83 -22.64
C ARG A 255 4.78 0.69 -23.45
N VAL A 256 5.49 -0.42 -23.28
CA VAL A 256 6.76 -0.69 -23.97
C VAL A 256 6.44 -1.44 -25.26
N PRO A 257 6.79 -0.92 -26.44
CA PRO A 257 6.60 -1.64 -27.70
C PRO A 257 7.49 -2.88 -27.76
N GLU A 258 7.15 -3.83 -28.63
CA GLU A 258 7.97 -5.02 -28.87
C GLU A 258 9.37 -4.63 -29.39
N GLY A 259 10.40 -5.26 -28.83
CA GLY A 259 11.79 -5.07 -29.24
C GLY A 259 12.79 -5.18 -28.08
N GLU A 260 14.07 -5.00 -28.39
CA GLU A 260 15.12 -5.02 -27.38
C GLU A 260 15.09 -3.74 -26.54
N LEU A 261 14.84 -3.90 -25.24
CA LEU A 261 14.83 -2.79 -24.29
C LEU A 261 16.26 -2.44 -23.86
N ARG A 262 16.66 -1.20 -24.14
CA ARG A 262 17.95 -0.63 -23.73
C ARG A 262 17.77 0.43 -22.68
N VAL A 263 18.61 0.40 -21.64
CA VAL A 263 18.60 1.41 -20.58
C VAL A 263 19.96 2.09 -20.54
N ARG A 264 19.96 3.41 -20.60
CA ARG A 264 21.14 4.26 -20.50
C ARG A 264 21.11 5.03 -19.20
N VAL A 265 22.17 4.94 -18.41
CA VAL A 265 22.30 5.62 -17.12
C VAL A 265 23.48 6.58 -17.18
N LEU A 266 23.23 7.86 -16.94
CA LEU A 266 24.27 8.86 -16.78
C LEU A 266 24.75 8.92 -15.34
N PRO A 267 26.07 9.01 -15.10
CA PRO A 267 26.60 9.38 -13.80
C PRO A 267 26.45 10.90 -13.61
N GLY A 268 26.24 11.30 -12.36
CA GLY A 268 26.25 12.69 -11.92
C GLY A 268 27.63 13.12 -11.44
N VAL A 269 27.77 14.40 -11.12
CA VAL A 269 28.98 14.93 -10.48
C VAL A 269 29.03 14.59 -9.00
N GLU A 270 30.24 14.46 -8.44
CA GLU A 270 30.42 14.32 -6.99
C GLU A 270 29.91 15.59 -6.26
N GLY A 271 28.99 15.39 -5.29
CA GLY A 271 28.33 16.47 -4.54
C GLY A 271 26.80 16.47 -4.70
N ASP A 272 26.08 17.26 -3.90
CA ASP A 272 24.60 17.23 -3.90
C ASP A 272 23.95 17.92 -5.12
N GLY A 273 24.71 18.69 -5.91
CA GLY A 273 24.19 19.45 -7.05
C GLY A 273 23.00 20.37 -6.71
N GLY A 274 22.76 20.67 -5.43
CA GLY A 274 21.59 21.36 -4.91
C GLY A 274 20.28 20.54 -4.92
N VAL A 275 20.34 19.23 -5.16
CA VAL A 275 19.16 18.35 -5.26
C VAL A 275 19.17 17.32 -4.13
N TYR A 276 18.16 17.42 -3.26
CA TYR A 276 17.98 16.44 -2.20
C TYR A 276 17.61 15.07 -2.77
N VAL A 277 18.40 14.06 -2.42
CA VAL A 277 18.11 12.64 -2.63
C VAL A 277 17.99 11.99 -1.25
N ALA A 278 16.99 11.14 -1.05
CA ALA A 278 16.84 10.39 0.20
C ALA A 278 18.12 9.60 0.49
N GLU A 279 18.54 9.58 1.76
CA GLU A 279 19.88 9.16 2.21
C GLU A 279 20.38 7.84 1.57
N GLY A 280 21.66 7.83 1.18
CA GLY A 280 22.39 6.63 0.70
C GLY A 280 22.54 6.49 -0.82
N GLY A 281 21.93 7.37 -1.61
CA GLY A 281 22.01 7.32 -3.07
C GLY A 281 23.34 7.82 -3.64
N ARG A 282 24.12 6.95 -4.31
CA ARG A 282 25.32 7.33 -5.07
C ARG A 282 24.95 7.85 -6.45
N ARG A 283 24.94 9.17 -6.64
CA ARG A 283 24.65 9.79 -7.95
C ARG A 283 25.87 9.83 -8.88
N ASP A 284 27.06 9.77 -8.30
CA ASP A 284 28.37 9.84 -8.96
C ASP A 284 28.73 8.60 -9.78
N ILE A 285 27.99 7.49 -9.57
CA ILE A 285 28.15 6.26 -10.34
C ILE A 285 27.02 6.12 -11.37
N ALA A 286 27.17 5.24 -12.35
CA ALA A 286 26.09 4.87 -13.26
C ALA A 286 25.99 3.35 -13.31
N VAL A 287 25.00 2.79 -12.61
CA VAL A 287 24.84 1.35 -12.48
C VAL A 287 23.38 0.93 -12.43
N ILE A 288 23.08 -0.22 -13.06
CA ILE A 288 21.89 -1.02 -12.76
C ILE A 288 22.37 -2.24 -11.97
N GLU A 289 21.96 -2.33 -10.71
CA GLU A 289 22.35 -3.40 -9.80
C GLU A 289 21.59 -4.69 -10.09
N ARG A 290 20.28 -4.56 -10.32
CA ARG A 290 19.39 -5.67 -10.70
C ARG A 290 18.09 -5.15 -11.30
N VAL A 291 17.37 -6.05 -11.97
CA VAL A 291 16.01 -5.84 -12.43
C VAL A 291 15.10 -6.94 -11.88
N GLU A 292 13.82 -6.64 -11.71
CA GLU A 292 12.79 -7.62 -11.33
C GLU A 292 11.46 -7.27 -11.99
N LEU A 293 10.60 -8.28 -12.18
CA LEU A 293 9.24 -8.08 -12.69
C LEU A 293 8.24 -8.20 -11.55
N VAL A 294 7.32 -7.23 -11.47
CA VAL A 294 6.21 -7.26 -10.51
C VAL A 294 4.92 -7.10 -11.28
N THR A 295 4.01 -8.05 -11.13
CA THR A 295 2.73 -8.02 -11.87
C THR A 295 1.60 -7.65 -10.94
N VAL A 296 1.07 -6.44 -11.11
CA VAL A 296 -0.12 -6.01 -10.38
C VAL A 296 -1.33 -6.46 -11.18
N ARG A 297 -2.08 -7.41 -10.61
CA ARG A 297 -3.24 -7.99 -11.27
C ARG A 297 -4.52 -7.42 -10.70
N ARG A 298 -5.58 -7.45 -11.51
CA ARG A 298 -6.92 -7.01 -11.14
C ARG A 298 -7.87 -8.21 -11.05
N TRP A 299 -8.62 -8.29 -9.96
CA TRP A 299 -9.76 -9.20 -9.81
C TRP A 299 -11.03 -8.40 -9.60
N ALA A 300 -12.06 -8.71 -10.38
CA ALA A 300 -13.40 -8.18 -10.22
C ALA A 300 -14.19 -9.10 -9.27
N VAL A 301 -14.80 -8.52 -8.26
CA VAL A 301 -15.70 -9.20 -7.33
C VAL A 301 -17.06 -8.52 -7.41
N GLY A 302 -18.05 -9.28 -7.89
CA GLY A 302 -19.47 -8.93 -7.87
C GLY A 302 -20.27 -9.91 -7.02
#